data_AF-B1FVB7-F1
#
_entry.id   AF-B1FVB7-F1
#
_cell.length_a   1.000
_cell.length_b   1.000
_cell.length_c   1.000
_cell.angle_alpha   90.00
_cell.angle_beta   90.00
_cell.angle_gamma   90.00
#
_symmetry.space_group_name_H-M   'P 1'
#
loop_
_entity.id
_entity.type
_entity.pdbx_description
1 polymer ?
#
loop_
_entity_poly.entity_id
_entity_poly.type
_entity_poly.pdbx_seq_one_letter_code
_entity_poly.pdbx_strand_id
1 'polypeptide(L)'
;MDMDFDCTMCGKCCHNLRLPLTVSEAIAWLKRGHDVQLFVEALPWPEEPPEDNLVAAHKRRRSFAATSGSLPVRVVVVIVAAFDGPCPNLQEDMRCGAYESRPLVCRIYPAEINPFISMDPAQKACPPEAWTGASSPLLRQGQIVDAQIAALVTESRNTDAADVWAKAALCTTLGIGSAALSNEGFVVHTPDRSSLLSALESAQMVKTATASSWQFVSNRSETANALDSVDAVVSRTSAWEAEGATFLGFFPDDVSGSGTH
;
A
#
# COMPACT_ATOMS: atom_id res chain seq x y z
N MET A 1 5.81 25.24 -1.86
CA MET A 1 6.19 25.57 -0.47
C MET A 1 7.60 25.08 -0.26
N ASP A 2 8.41 25.88 0.44
CA ASP A 2 9.77 25.52 0.81
C ASP A 2 9.76 25.02 2.24
N MET A 3 10.46 23.93 2.52
CA MET A 3 10.40 23.26 3.80
C MET A 3 11.77 22.70 4.19
N ASP A 4 12.11 22.93 5.45
CA ASP A 4 13.27 22.35 6.11
C ASP A 4 12.78 21.35 7.15
N PHE A 5 13.58 20.32 7.41
CA PHE A 5 13.21 19.26 8.34
C PHE A 5 14.44 18.66 9.02
N ASP A 6 14.40 18.60 10.35
CA ASP A 6 15.41 17.91 11.17
C ASP A 6 14.69 16.88 12.08
N CYS A 7 15.07 15.60 11.95
CA CYS A 7 14.46 14.54 12.76
C CYS A 7 14.79 14.72 14.25
N THR A 8 13.77 14.85 15.10
CA THR A 8 13.91 15.01 16.56
C THR A 8 14.09 13.68 17.32
N MET A 9 14.08 12.54 16.61
CA MET A 9 14.18 11.20 17.20
C MET A 9 13.08 10.91 18.24
N CYS A 10 11.91 11.53 18.08
CA CYS A 10 10.80 11.45 19.04
C CYS A 10 10.01 10.12 19.03
N GLY A 11 10.28 9.20 18.09
CA GLY A 11 9.58 7.91 17.98
C GLY A 11 8.11 7.96 17.52
N LYS A 12 7.49 9.14 17.37
CA LYS A 12 6.06 9.25 17.00
C LYS A 12 5.70 8.59 15.67
N CYS A 13 6.56 8.71 14.66
CA CYS A 13 6.36 8.07 13.36
C CYS A 13 6.57 6.54 13.37
N CYS A 14 6.93 5.94 14.52
CA CYS A 14 7.16 4.50 14.67
C CYS A 14 6.00 3.78 15.38
N HIS A 15 4.80 4.38 15.45
CA HIS A 15 3.65 3.80 16.14
C HIS A 15 2.44 3.67 15.22
N ASN A 16 1.63 2.62 15.44
CA ASN A 16 0.33 2.41 14.79
C ASN A 16 0.39 2.49 13.25
N LEU A 17 1.42 1.92 12.65
CA LEU A 17 1.65 2.06 11.21
C LEU A 17 1.01 0.93 10.42
N ARG A 18 0.68 1.28 9.18
CA ARG A 18 0.57 0.35 8.06
C ARG A 18 1.72 0.69 7.12
N LEU A 19 2.87 0.06 7.35
CA LEU A 19 4.14 0.41 6.71
C LEU A 19 4.32 -0.37 5.40
N PRO A 20 4.27 0.29 4.22
CA PRO A 20 4.50 -0.39 2.95
C PRO A 20 5.92 -0.95 2.87
N LEU A 21 6.03 -2.20 2.43
CA LEU A 21 7.28 -2.92 2.23
C LEU A 21 7.41 -3.33 0.77
N THR A 22 8.65 -3.36 0.29
CA THR A 22 9.03 -4.12 -0.91
C THR A 22 8.96 -5.63 -0.62
N VAL A 23 8.99 -6.47 -1.66
CA VAL A 23 9.03 -7.93 -1.49
C VAL A 23 10.23 -8.37 -0.64
N SER A 24 11.41 -7.81 -0.92
CA SER A 24 12.64 -8.13 -0.18
C SER A 24 12.56 -7.69 1.30
N GLU A 25 12.00 -6.51 1.56
CA GLU A 25 11.81 -6.03 2.94
C GLU A 25 10.78 -6.84 3.70
N ALA A 26 9.71 -7.30 3.04
CA ALA A 26 8.70 -8.16 3.64
C ALA A 26 9.29 -9.52 4.05
N ILE A 27 10.11 -10.13 3.19
CA ILE A 27 10.86 -11.36 3.53
C ILE A 27 11.75 -11.13 4.76
N ALA A 28 12.52 -10.03 4.78
CA ALA A 28 13.38 -9.70 5.92
C ALA A 28 12.57 -9.43 7.21
N TRP A 29 11.39 -8.81 7.10
CA TRP A 29 10.49 -8.54 8.21
C TRP A 29 9.93 -9.82 8.82
N LEU A 30 9.44 -10.74 7.97
CA LEU A 30 8.94 -12.05 8.36
C LEU A 30 10.01 -12.92 9.01
N LYS A 31 11.25 -12.89 8.48
CA LYS A 31 12.41 -13.62 9.05
C LYS A 31 12.79 -13.17 10.46
N ARG A 32 12.45 -11.94 10.84
CA ARG A 32 12.58 -11.45 12.23
C ARG A 32 11.41 -11.85 13.14
N GLY A 33 10.46 -12.62 12.63
CA GLY A 33 9.31 -13.12 13.40
C GLY A 33 8.17 -12.11 13.52
N HIS A 34 8.12 -11.09 12.66
CA HIS A 34 7.05 -10.11 12.65
C HIS A 34 5.99 -10.45 11.61
N ASP A 35 4.79 -9.87 11.76
CA ASP A 35 3.66 -10.12 10.87
C ASP A 35 3.61 -9.13 9.70
N VAL A 36 3.00 -9.59 8.60
CA VAL A 36 2.82 -8.84 7.35
C VAL A 36 1.41 -9.10 6.82
N GLN A 37 0.77 -8.05 6.32
CA GLN A 37 -0.53 -8.07 5.67
C GLN A 37 -0.40 -7.72 4.19
N LEU A 38 -1.42 -8.07 3.40
CA LEU A 38 -1.53 -7.71 1.99
C LEU A 38 -2.77 -6.84 1.81
N PHE A 39 -2.56 -5.60 1.37
CA PHE A 39 -3.62 -4.63 1.10
C PHE A 39 -3.87 -4.64 -0.41
N VAL A 40 -5.10 -4.94 -0.82
CA VAL A 40 -5.43 -5.17 -2.22
C VAL A 40 -6.57 -4.26 -2.66
N GLU A 41 -6.30 -3.48 -3.71
CA GLU A 41 -7.27 -2.64 -4.40
C GLU A 41 -7.21 -2.92 -5.90
N ALA A 42 -8.30 -2.65 -6.61
CA ALA A 42 -8.39 -2.79 -8.05
C ALA A 42 -9.05 -1.57 -8.69
N LEU A 43 -8.72 -1.35 -9.95
CA LEU A 43 -9.19 -0.22 -10.75
C LEU A 43 -9.84 -0.76 -12.03
N PRO A 44 -11.06 -0.32 -12.37
CA PRO A 44 -11.58 -0.44 -13.73
C PRO A 44 -10.59 0.14 -14.74
N TRP A 45 -10.31 -0.62 -15.80
CA TRP A 45 -9.35 -0.24 -16.84
C TRP A 45 -9.85 -0.63 -18.24
N PRO A 46 -11.06 -0.17 -18.64
CA PRO A 46 -11.70 -0.62 -19.88
C PRO A 46 -10.90 -0.30 -21.14
N GLU A 47 -10.17 0.82 -21.14
CA GLU A 47 -9.28 1.24 -22.21
C GLU A 47 -7.99 1.80 -21.62
N GLU A 48 -6.92 1.84 -22.43
CA GLU A 48 -5.66 2.43 -22.00
C GLU A 48 -5.78 3.96 -21.96
N PRO A 49 -5.54 4.61 -20.81
CA PRO A 49 -5.55 6.06 -20.73
C PRO A 49 -4.45 6.70 -21.59
N PRO A 50 -4.63 7.95 -22.04
CA PRO A 50 -3.61 8.69 -22.77
C PRO A 50 -2.24 8.73 -22.05
N GLU A 51 -1.15 8.73 -22.81
CA GLU A 51 0.22 8.68 -22.25
C GLU A 51 0.57 9.88 -21.36
N ASP A 52 -0.07 11.03 -21.58
CA ASP A 52 0.09 12.25 -20.77
C ASP A 52 -0.71 12.22 -19.47
N ASN A 53 -1.57 11.22 -19.26
CA ASN A 53 -2.22 10.98 -17.98
C ASN A 53 -1.22 10.33 -17.00
N LEU A 54 -0.40 11.17 -16.37
CA LEU A 54 0.68 10.73 -15.49
C LEU A 54 0.18 9.95 -14.25
N VAL A 55 -1.03 10.26 -13.75
CA VAL A 55 -1.65 9.53 -12.63
C VAL A 55 -2.00 8.10 -13.06
N ALA A 56 -2.59 7.94 -14.24
CA ALA A 56 -2.85 6.62 -14.81
C ALA A 56 -1.55 5.87 -15.08
N ALA A 57 -0.53 6.52 -15.67
CA ALA A 57 0.77 5.90 -15.91
C ALA A 57 1.41 5.39 -14.60
N HIS A 58 1.31 6.15 -13.50
CA HIS A 58 1.80 5.72 -12.19
C HIS A 58 1.02 4.54 -11.62
N LYS A 59 -0.32 4.55 -11.70
CA LYS A 59 -1.17 3.42 -11.29
C LYS A 59 -0.87 2.18 -12.12
N ARG A 60 -0.73 2.32 -13.45
CA ARG A 60 -0.36 1.24 -14.37
C ARG A 60 0.96 0.60 -13.97
N ARG A 61 1.98 1.42 -13.74
CA ARG A 61 3.35 0.99 -13.44
C ARG A 61 3.45 0.07 -12.22
N ARG A 62 2.57 0.25 -11.22
CA ARG A 62 2.60 -0.47 -9.94
C ARG A 62 1.52 -1.53 -9.77
N SER A 63 0.79 -1.83 -10.84
CA SER A 63 -0.29 -2.81 -10.87
C SER A 63 -0.06 -3.84 -11.97
N PHE A 64 -0.77 -4.96 -11.89
CA PHE A 64 -0.84 -5.95 -12.97
C PHE A 64 -2.25 -6.01 -13.58
N ALA A 65 -2.34 -6.46 -14.82
CA ALA A 65 -3.60 -6.58 -15.54
C ALA A 65 -4.37 -7.85 -15.10
N ALA A 66 -5.68 -7.74 -15.03
CA ALA A 66 -6.61 -8.80 -14.68
C ALA A 66 -8.01 -8.51 -15.28
N THR A 67 -8.98 -9.37 -15.03
CA THR A 67 -10.39 -9.11 -15.36
C THR A 67 -11.29 -9.31 -14.14
N SER A 68 -12.41 -8.62 -14.12
CA SER A 68 -13.55 -8.92 -13.24
C SER A 68 -14.77 -9.09 -14.13
N GLY A 69 -15.29 -10.32 -14.24
CA GLY A 69 -16.22 -10.68 -15.30
C GLY A 69 -15.66 -10.30 -16.67
N SER A 70 -16.37 -9.47 -17.45
CA SER A 70 -15.85 -8.93 -18.72
C SER A 70 -15.09 -7.60 -18.60
N LEU A 71 -15.14 -6.93 -17.44
CA LEU A 71 -14.45 -5.67 -17.20
C LEU A 71 -12.94 -5.89 -17.07
N PRO A 72 -12.09 -5.31 -17.93
CA PRO A 72 -10.66 -5.28 -17.70
C PRO A 72 -10.35 -4.41 -16.47
N VAL A 73 -9.45 -4.90 -15.61
CA VAL A 73 -9.05 -4.21 -14.38
C VAL A 73 -7.54 -4.22 -14.22
N ARG A 74 -7.05 -3.35 -13.34
CA ARG A 74 -5.69 -3.41 -12.82
C ARG A 74 -5.71 -3.59 -11.32
N VAL A 75 -4.85 -4.46 -10.80
CA VAL A 75 -4.80 -4.79 -9.38
C VAL A 75 -3.51 -4.25 -8.77
N VAL A 76 -3.63 -3.53 -7.67
CA VAL A 76 -2.52 -3.03 -6.86
C VAL A 76 -2.49 -3.84 -5.57
N VAL A 77 -1.30 -4.38 -5.26
CA VAL A 77 -1.04 -5.07 -4.00
C VAL A 77 0.04 -4.29 -3.26
N VAL A 78 -0.27 -3.91 -2.03
CA VAL A 78 0.68 -3.30 -1.10
C VAL A 78 0.97 -4.32 -0.02
N ILE A 79 2.25 -4.68 0.12
CA ILE A 79 2.71 -5.55 1.21
C ILE A 79 2.97 -4.64 2.41
N VAL A 80 2.41 -4.96 3.57
CA VAL A 80 2.33 -4.03 4.69
C VAL A 80 2.82 -4.69 5.97
N ALA A 81 3.81 -4.11 6.64
CA ALA A 81 4.02 -4.37 8.06
C ALA A 81 2.97 -3.56 8.83
N ALA A 82 2.00 -4.26 9.42
CA ALA A 82 0.94 -3.67 10.21
C ALA A 82 1.17 -3.98 11.68
N PHE A 83 1.15 -2.95 12.51
CA PHE A 83 1.27 -3.10 13.95
C PHE A 83 0.51 -1.98 14.66
N ASP A 84 -0.15 -2.34 15.75
CA ASP A 84 -0.79 -1.41 16.66
C ASP A 84 0.13 -1.29 17.89
N GLY A 85 0.37 -0.06 18.33
CA GLY A 85 1.43 0.26 19.29
C GLY A 85 2.79 0.51 18.63
N PRO A 86 3.91 0.33 19.37
CA PRO A 86 5.24 0.62 18.87
C PRO A 86 5.69 -0.38 17.81
N CYS A 87 6.43 0.10 16.82
CA CYS A 87 7.15 -0.73 15.87
C CYS A 87 8.03 -1.74 16.64
N PRO A 88 8.10 -3.01 16.22
CA PRO A 88 8.90 -4.00 16.92
C PRO A 88 10.41 -3.73 16.90
N ASN A 89 10.87 -2.78 16.08
CA ASN A 89 12.25 -2.32 16.05
C ASN A 89 12.46 -1.02 16.85
N LEU A 90 11.43 -0.45 17.48
CA LEU A 90 11.54 0.74 18.32
C LEU A 90 12.12 0.35 19.69
N GLN A 91 13.21 0.99 20.08
CA GLN A 91 13.88 0.77 21.36
C GLN A 91 13.25 1.65 22.46
N GLU A 92 13.58 1.35 23.72
CA GLU A 92 13.10 2.10 24.89
C GLU A 92 13.48 3.59 24.85
N ASP A 93 14.60 3.93 24.21
CA ASP A 93 15.08 5.30 24.02
C ASP A 93 14.47 6.01 22.79
N MET A 94 13.42 5.43 22.20
CA MET A 94 12.72 5.91 20.99
C MET A 94 13.56 5.90 19.70
N ARG A 95 14.75 5.29 19.72
CA ARG A 95 15.57 5.09 18.53
C ARG A 95 15.17 3.80 17.82
N CYS A 96 15.39 3.78 16.50
CA CYS A 96 15.19 2.57 15.73
C CYS A 96 16.39 1.63 15.92
N GLY A 97 16.15 0.43 16.46
CA GLY A 97 17.14 -0.65 16.58
C GLY A 97 17.50 -1.32 15.24
N ALA A 98 16.76 -1.02 14.18
CA ALA A 98 17.00 -1.53 12.83
C ALA A 98 17.51 -0.44 11.88
N TYR A 99 18.30 0.52 12.37
CA TYR A 99 18.64 1.76 11.65
C TYR A 99 19.18 1.55 10.23
N GLU A 100 20.12 0.60 10.08
CA GLU A 100 20.75 0.23 8.80
C GLU A 100 19.83 -0.57 7.87
N SER A 101 18.87 -1.30 8.45
CA SER A 101 17.91 -2.16 7.73
C SER A 101 16.49 -1.60 7.73
N ARG A 102 16.33 -0.29 7.96
CA ARG A 102 15.02 0.38 7.92
C ARG A 102 14.37 0.16 6.56
N PRO A 103 13.05 -0.07 6.47
CA PRO A 103 12.37 -0.05 5.18
C PRO A 103 12.55 1.29 4.47
N LEU A 104 12.53 1.29 3.13
CA LEU A 104 12.71 2.48 2.30
C LEU A 104 11.78 3.61 2.72
N VAL A 105 10.50 3.31 2.98
CA VAL A 105 9.53 4.30 3.46
C VAL A 105 9.93 4.96 4.78
N CYS A 106 10.58 4.23 5.71
CA CYS A 106 11.11 4.80 6.95
C CYS A 106 12.35 5.68 6.73
N ARG A 107 13.13 5.43 5.66
CA ARG A 107 14.30 6.25 5.30
C ARG A 107 13.91 7.51 4.54
N ILE A 108 12.81 7.43 3.78
CA ILE A 108 12.26 8.54 2.99
C ILE A 108 11.47 9.52 3.87
N TYR A 109 10.83 9.02 4.93
CA TYR A 109 10.03 9.85 5.82
C TYR A 109 10.82 11.07 6.35
N PRO A 110 10.25 12.30 6.26
CA PRO A 110 8.84 12.60 6.02
C PRO A 110 8.45 12.85 4.55
N ALA A 111 9.37 12.71 3.59
CA ALA A 111 9.10 12.94 2.17
C ALA A 111 7.97 12.08 1.59
N GLU A 112 7.30 12.60 0.55
CA GLU A 112 6.25 11.88 -0.16
C GLU A 112 6.81 11.02 -1.28
N ILE A 113 6.43 9.75 -1.29
CA ILE A 113 6.79 8.81 -2.34
C ILE A 113 5.86 8.97 -3.55
N ASN A 114 4.58 9.31 -3.37
CA ASN A 114 3.68 9.51 -4.49
C ASN A 114 3.89 10.91 -5.12
N PRO A 115 4.28 11.02 -6.41
CA PRO A 115 4.58 12.31 -7.01
C PRO A 115 3.36 13.22 -7.21
N PHE A 116 2.13 12.70 -7.02
CA PHE A 116 0.89 13.45 -7.14
C PHE A 116 0.28 13.86 -5.79
N ILE A 117 0.96 13.53 -4.69
CA ILE A 117 0.56 13.95 -3.34
C ILE A 117 1.55 15.00 -2.87
N SER A 118 1.04 16.19 -2.56
CA SER A 118 1.83 17.24 -1.93
C SER A 118 2.11 16.88 -0.48
N MET A 119 3.35 17.06 -0.03
CA MET A 119 3.66 16.93 1.39
C MET A 119 2.95 18.03 2.19
N ASP A 120 2.34 17.64 3.30
CA ASP A 120 1.81 18.54 4.32
C ASP A 120 2.37 18.14 5.70
N PRO A 121 3.14 19.02 6.40
CA PRO A 121 3.58 18.80 7.78
C PRO A 121 2.48 18.40 8.75
N ALA A 122 1.27 18.95 8.58
CA ALA A 122 0.15 18.68 9.48
C ALA A 122 -0.31 17.22 9.41
N GLN A 123 0.00 16.52 8.31
CA GLN A 123 -0.29 15.09 8.12
C GLN A 123 0.86 14.19 8.59
N LYS A 124 1.92 14.76 9.17
CA LYS A 124 3.09 14.01 9.66
C LYS A 124 3.04 13.90 11.17
N ALA A 125 3.39 12.72 11.67
CA ALA A 125 3.49 12.44 13.10
C ALA A 125 4.60 13.22 13.84
N CYS A 126 5.57 13.80 13.11
CA CYS A 126 6.63 14.60 13.70
C CYS A 126 6.10 15.82 14.46
N PRO A 127 6.68 16.15 15.62
CA PRO A 127 6.25 17.30 16.39
C PRO A 127 6.73 18.62 15.73
N PRO A 128 6.15 19.78 16.10
CA PRO A 128 6.46 21.06 15.46
C PRO A 128 7.95 21.45 15.43
N GLU A 129 8.72 21.01 16.42
CA GLU A 129 10.16 21.27 16.55
C GLU A 129 10.99 20.60 15.46
N ALA A 130 10.47 19.56 14.79
CA ALA A 130 11.14 18.94 13.66
C ALA A 130 11.13 19.82 12.39
N TRP A 131 10.26 20.84 12.38
CA TRP A 131 10.03 21.74 11.25
C TRP A 131 10.46 23.17 11.58
N THR A 132 10.21 23.60 12.81
CA THR A 132 10.47 24.97 13.26
C THR A 132 11.94 25.13 13.62
N GLY A 133 12.65 26.00 12.88
CA GLY A 133 14.09 26.20 13.10
C GLY A 133 14.96 25.06 12.57
N ALA A 134 14.38 24.13 11.80
CA ALA A 134 15.14 23.14 11.05
C ALA A 134 16.04 23.84 10.03
N SER A 135 17.21 23.27 9.79
CA SER A 135 18.24 23.83 8.91
C SER A 135 18.54 22.96 7.69
N SER A 136 18.13 21.69 7.72
CA SER A 136 18.31 20.77 6.59
C SER A 136 17.21 20.98 5.54
N PRO A 137 17.56 21.39 4.32
CA PRO A 137 16.57 21.63 3.27
C PRO A 137 15.99 20.33 2.74
N LEU A 138 14.66 20.18 2.85
CA LEU A 138 13.95 18.99 2.36
C LEU A 138 13.24 19.25 1.03
N LEU A 139 12.46 20.33 0.96
CA LEU A 139 11.68 20.71 -0.23
C LEU A 139 11.98 22.16 -0.65
N ARG A 140 12.12 22.40 -1.96
CA ARG A 140 12.08 23.74 -2.56
C ARG A 140 11.17 23.72 -3.76
N GLN A 141 10.27 24.70 -3.86
CA GLN A 141 9.27 24.78 -4.94
C GLN A 141 8.47 23.48 -5.12
N GLY A 142 8.22 22.75 -4.02
CA GLY A 142 7.52 21.47 -4.03
C GLY A 142 8.34 20.27 -4.54
N GLN A 143 9.63 20.44 -4.82
CA GLN A 143 10.55 19.38 -5.22
C GLN A 143 11.49 19.00 -4.08
N ILE A 144 11.78 17.70 -3.95
CA ILE A 144 12.75 17.19 -2.96
C ILE A 144 14.15 17.63 -3.38
N VAL A 145 14.80 18.42 -2.53
CA VAL A 145 16.17 18.93 -2.78
C VAL A 145 17.24 18.16 -2.02
N ASP A 146 16.86 17.40 -0.99
CA ASP A 146 17.76 16.44 -0.37
C ASP A 146 18.07 15.31 -1.37
N ALA A 147 19.32 15.24 -1.81
CA ALA A 147 19.75 14.31 -2.85
C ALA A 147 19.65 12.84 -2.41
N GLN A 148 19.87 12.54 -1.13
CA GLN A 148 19.79 11.19 -0.61
C GLN A 148 18.33 10.73 -0.55
N ILE A 149 17.43 11.58 -0.06
CA ILE A 149 15.99 11.28 -0.02
C ILE A 149 15.43 11.17 -1.44
N ALA A 150 15.82 12.06 -2.36
CA ALA A 150 15.39 11.99 -3.77
C ALA A 150 15.81 10.67 -4.45
N ALA A 151 17.03 10.19 -4.16
CA ALA A 151 17.51 8.89 -4.64
C ALA A 151 16.68 7.74 -4.06
N LEU A 152 16.40 7.76 -2.76
CA LEU A 152 15.57 6.74 -2.09
C LEU A 152 14.12 6.72 -2.61
N VAL A 153 13.52 7.89 -2.90
CA VAL A 153 12.18 7.97 -3.53
C VAL A 153 12.19 7.33 -4.90
N THR A 154 13.23 7.57 -5.69
CA THR A 154 13.41 6.96 -7.01
C THR A 154 13.57 5.45 -6.88
N GLU A 155 14.41 4.99 -5.96
CA GLU A 155 14.60 3.57 -5.65
C GLU A 155 13.27 2.91 -5.24
N SER A 156 12.53 3.50 -4.30
CA SER A 156 11.24 3.00 -3.83
C SER A 156 10.24 2.81 -4.97
N ARG A 157 10.08 3.82 -5.85
CA ARG A 157 9.19 3.74 -7.02
C ARG A 157 9.64 2.70 -8.04
N ASN A 158 10.95 2.55 -8.23
CA ASN A 158 11.52 1.55 -9.15
C ASN A 158 11.31 0.13 -8.62
N THR A 159 11.54 -0.09 -7.33
CA THR A 159 11.33 -1.38 -6.68
C THR A 159 9.85 -1.76 -6.65
N ASP A 160 8.95 -0.83 -6.34
CA ASP A 160 7.50 -1.08 -6.37
C ASP A 160 7.02 -1.55 -7.76
N ALA A 161 7.58 -0.97 -8.82
CA ALA A 161 7.32 -1.37 -10.20
C ALA A 161 7.94 -2.74 -10.56
N ALA A 162 9.16 -3.00 -10.08
CA ALA A 162 9.84 -4.27 -10.31
C ALA A 162 9.15 -5.45 -9.59
N ASP A 163 8.52 -5.17 -8.45
CA ASP A 163 7.83 -6.15 -7.60
C ASP A 163 6.45 -6.56 -8.13
N VAL A 164 5.90 -5.89 -9.15
CA VAL A 164 4.53 -6.12 -9.65
C VAL A 164 4.27 -7.60 -9.98
N TRP A 165 5.18 -8.27 -10.67
CA TRP A 165 5.00 -9.67 -11.06
C TRP A 165 5.13 -10.63 -9.88
N ALA A 166 6.02 -10.33 -8.94
CA ALA A 166 6.13 -11.09 -7.70
C ALA A 166 4.85 -10.95 -6.87
N LYS A 167 4.28 -9.74 -6.77
CA LYS A 167 3.00 -9.50 -6.09
C LYS A 167 1.83 -10.25 -6.74
N ALA A 168 1.76 -10.27 -8.07
CA ALA A 168 0.76 -11.05 -8.80
C ALA A 168 0.89 -12.56 -8.51
N ALA A 169 2.11 -13.10 -8.61
CA ALA A 169 2.38 -14.51 -8.32
C ALA A 169 2.11 -14.89 -6.87
N LEU A 170 2.40 -13.96 -5.93
CA LEU A 170 2.07 -14.11 -4.53
C LEU A 170 0.56 -14.29 -4.33
N CYS A 171 -0.26 -13.42 -4.94
CA CYS A 171 -1.72 -13.54 -4.86
C CYS A 171 -2.20 -14.88 -5.41
N THR A 172 -1.69 -15.32 -6.56
CA THR A 172 -2.03 -16.65 -7.12
C THR A 172 -1.65 -17.78 -6.17
N THR A 173 -0.46 -17.74 -5.58
CA THR A 173 0.04 -18.78 -4.67
C THR A 173 -0.80 -18.86 -3.40
N LEU A 174 -1.29 -17.72 -2.91
CA LEU A 174 -2.11 -17.63 -1.70
C LEU A 174 -3.62 -17.77 -1.95
N GLY A 175 -4.06 -17.94 -3.20
CA GLY A 175 -5.48 -18.00 -3.55
C GLY A 175 -6.21 -16.67 -3.37
N ILE A 176 -5.51 -15.54 -3.42
CA ILE A 176 -6.08 -14.20 -3.28
C ILE A 176 -6.59 -13.71 -4.64
N GLY A 177 -7.88 -13.40 -4.71
CA GLY A 177 -8.57 -12.92 -5.92
C GLY A 177 -9.65 -11.87 -5.66
N SER A 178 -9.61 -11.21 -4.51
CA SER A 178 -10.56 -10.16 -4.12
C SER A 178 -9.85 -8.83 -3.86
N ALA A 179 -10.47 -7.73 -4.29
CA ALA A 179 -9.91 -6.38 -4.14
C ALA A 179 -11.01 -5.37 -3.84
N ALA A 180 -10.70 -4.32 -3.07
CA ALA A 180 -11.60 -3.17 -2.96
C ALA A 180 -11.52 -2.30 -4.22
N LEU A 181 -12.55 -1.50 -4.51
CA LEU A 181 -12.42 -0.46 -5.53
C LEU A 181 -11.39 0.59 -5.06
N SER A 182 -10.44 0.93 -5.94
CA SER A 182 -9.43 1.93 -5.62
C SER A 182 -10.07 3.28 -5.29
N ASN A 183 -9.51 3.94 -4.27
CA ASN A 183 -10.06 5.11 -3.58
C ASN A 183 -11.30 4.85 -2.70
N GLU A 184 -11.78 3.61 -2.54
CA GLU A 184 -12.85 3.28 -1.60
C GLU A 184 -12.41 2.42 -0.41
N GLY A 185 -11.27 1.74 -0.51
CA GLY A 185 -10.72 0.95 0.58
C GLY A 185 -9.67 -0.05 0.14
N PHE A 186 -9.44 -1.04 0.99
CA PHE A 186 -8.62 -2.22 0.71
C PHE A 186 -9.33 -3.49 1.16
N VAL A 187 -9.13 -4.58 0.42
CA VAL A 187 -9.25 -5.92 0.98
C VAL A 187 -7.91 -6.27 1.63
N VAL A 188 -7.92 -6.55 2.93
CA VAL A 188 -6.73 -6.80 3.75
C VAL A 188 -6.65 -8.27 4.09
N HIS A 189 -5.66 -8.98 3.55
CA HIS A 189 -5.36 -10.36 3.90
C HIS A 189 -4.29 -10.43 5.00
N THR A 190 -4.46 -11.33 5.96
CA THR A 190 -3.47 -11.62 7.00
C THR A 190 -3.08 -13.11 6.96
N PRO A 191 -2.30 -13.56 5.95
CA PRO A 191 -1.92 -14.95 5.84
C PRO A 191 -1.01 -15.38 7.00
N ASP A 192 -0.94 -16.68 7.27
CA ASP A 192 0.04 -17.24 8.20
C ASP A 192 1.48 -16.85 7.80
N ARG A 193 2.31 -16.55 8.80
CA ARG A 193 3.68 -16.03 8.61
C ARG A 193 4.56 -16.98 7.81
N SER A 194 4.51 -18.27 8.11
CA SER A 194 5.35 -19.28 7.45
C SER A 194 4.94 -19.49 6.00
N SER A 195 3.62 -19.51 5.77
CA SER A 195 3.02 -19.65 4.45
C SER A 195 3.31 -18.43 3.57
N LEU A 196 3.17 -17.22 4.14
CA LEU A 196 3.48 -15.96 3.45
C LEU A 196 4.97 -15.86 3.10
N LEU A 197 5.86 -16.22 4.02
CA LEU A 197 7.30 -16.21 3.77
C LEU A 197 7.66 -17.14 2.62
N SER A 198 7.19 -18.39 2.65
CA SER A 198 7.43 -19.37 1.58
C SER A 198 6.89 -18.88 0.23
N ALA A 199 5.72 -18.26 0.22
CA ALA A 199 5.11 -17.73 -0.99
C ALA A 199 5.91 -16.54 -1.56
N LEU A 200 6.36 -15.60 -0.72
CA LEU A 200 7.20 -14.46 -1.14
C LEU A 200 8.56 -14.91 -1.69
N GLU A 201 9.23 -15.86 -1.01
CA GLU A 201 10.52 -16.39 -1.46
C GLU A 201 10.42 -17.11 -2.81
N SER A 202 9.28 -17.72 -3.10
CA SER A 202 8.99 -18.32 -4.41
C SER A 202 8.64 -17.26 -5.46
N ALA A 203 7.83 -16.26 -5.09
CA ALA A 203 7.30 -15.27 -6.00
C ALA A 203 8.34 -14.25 -6.50
N GLN A 204 9.39 -13.94 -5.73
CA GLN A 204 10.42 -12.96 -6.13
C GLN A 204 11.16 -13.32 -7.43
N MET A 205 11.14 -14.61 -7.82
CA MET A 205 11.77 -15.10 -9.05
C MET A 205 10.88 -14.93 -10.29
N VAL A 206 9.60 -14.61 -10.11
CA VAL A 206 8.61 -14.51 -11.19
C VAL A 206 8.76 -13.18 -11.93
N LYS A 207 8.76 -13.24 -13.27
CA LYS A 207 8.92 -12.07 -14.16
C LYS A 207 7.72 -11.80 -15.05
N THR A 208 6.68 -12.63 -14.98
CA THR A 208 5.42 -12.46 -15.69
C THR A 208 4.31 -13.17 -14.92
N ALA A 209 3.09 -12.68 -15.01
CA ALA A 209 1.93 -13.33 -14.42
C ALA A 209 0.91 -13.70 -15.50
N THR A 210 0.19 -14.78 -15.28
CA THR A 210 -0.94 -15.18 -16.12
C THR A 210 -2.14 -14.28 -15.85
N ALA A 211 -3.01 -14.13 -16.84
CA ALA A 211 -4.31 -13.48 -16.64
C ALA A 211 -5.07 -14.18 -15.49
N SER A 212 -5.65 -13.39 -14.59
CA SER A 212 -6.42 -13.87 -13.44
C SER A 212 -7.76 -13.16 -13.39
N SER A 213 -8.78 -13.88 -12.92
CA SER A 213 -10.11 -13.33 -12.65
C SER A 213 -10.18 -12.86 -11.20
N TRP A 214 -10.77 -11.69 -11.00
CA TRP A 214 -10.86 -11.00 -9.71
C TRP A 214 -12.29 -10.57 -9.40
N GLN A 215 -12.60 -10.52 -8.11
CA GLN A 215 -13.86 -9.99 -7.58
C GLN A 215 -13.61 -8.66 -6.87
N PHE A 216 -14.47 -7.68 -7.11
CA PHE A 216 -14.56 -6.49 -6.29
C PHE A 216 -15.30 -6.77 -4.99
N VAL A 217 -14.87 -6.12 -3.91
CA VAL A 217 -15.62 -6.03 -2.65
C VAL A 217 -15.90 -4.56 -2.41
N SER A 218 -17.14 -4.20 -2.10
CA SER A 218 -17.51 -2.82 -1.81
C SER A 218 -18.47 -2.74 -0.62
N ASN A 219 -18.26 -1.73 0.22
CA ASN A 219 -19.19 -1.36 1.30
C ASN A 219 -20.18 -0.26 0.87
N ARG A 220 -20.21 0.07 -0.43
CA ARG A 220 -21.07 1.10 -1.02
C ARG A 220 -22.02 0.46 -2.04
N SER A 221 -23.31 0.63 -1.82
CA SER A 221 -24.38 0.10 -2.66
C SER A 221 -24.32 0.65 -4.07
N GLU A 222 -24.09 1.96 -4.19
CA GLU A 222 -23.95 2.67 -5.47
C GLU A 222 -22.81 2.08 -6.30
N THR A 223 -21.64 1.90 -5.68
CA THR A 223 -20.46 1.33 -6.35
C THR A 223 -20.70 -0.11 -6.76
N ALA A 224 -21.26 -0.94 -5.88
CA ALA A 224 -21.57 -2.32 -6.20
C ALA A 224 -22.53 -2.41 -7.39
N ASN A 225 -23.59 -1.59 -7.43
CA ASN A 225 -24.52 -1.55 -8.54
C ASN A 225 -23.86 -1.07 -9.85
N ALA A 226 -22.98 -0.07 -9.77
CA ALA A 226 -22.25 0.43 -10.95
C ALA A 226 -21.33 -0.63 -11.55
N LEU A 227 -20.58 -1.36 -10.71
CA LEU A 227 -19.71 -2.46 -11.13
C LEU A 227 -20.51 -3.61 -11.75
N ASP A 228 -21.61 -4.02 -11.13
CA ASP A 228 -22.50 -5.06 -11.66
C ASP A 228 -23.09 -4.67 -13.03
N SER A 229 -23.45 -3.39 -13.21
CA SER A 229 -24.01 -2.88 -14.48
C SER A 229 -23.06 -2.95 -15.68
N VAL A 230 -21.75 -3.12 -15.43
CA VAL A 230 -20.70 -3.30 -16.46
C VAL A 230 -20.12 -4.71 -16.43
N ASP A 231 -20.87 -5.68 -15.90
CA ASP A 231 -20.52 -7.10 -15.85
C ASP A 231 -19.20 -7.37 -15.11
N ALA A 232 -18.91 -6.55 -14.08
CA ALA A 232 -17.87 -6.86 -13.12
C ALA A 232 -18.39 -7.78 -12.02
N VAL A 233 -17.56 -8.72 -11.57
CA VAL A 233 -17.91 -9.60 -10.45
C VAL A 233 -17.72 -8.81 -9.16
N VAL A 234 -18.79 -8.58 -8.40
CA VAL A 234 -18.75 -7.79 -7.17
C VAL A 234 -19.54 -8.43 -6.04
N SER A 235 -18.97 -8.38 -4.84
CA SER A 235 -19.64 -8.71 -3.58
C SER A 235 -19.79 -7.46 -2.72
N ARG A 236 -20.92 -7.36 -2.01
CA ARG A 236 -21.10 -6.39 -0.93
C ARG A 236 -20.43 -6.91 0.34
N THR A 237 -19.88 -6.05 1.19
CA THR A 237 -19.25 -6.46 2.48
C THR A 237 -20.18 -7.31 3.34
N SER A 238 -21.49 -7.04 3.33
CA SER A 238 -22.50 -7.80 4.08
C SER A 238 -22.69 -9.25 3.61
N ALA A 239 -22.26 -9.60 2.40
CA ALA A 239 -22.37 -10.93 1.82
C ALA A 239 -21.00 -11.54 1.44
N TRP A 240 -19.91 -10.83 1.71
CA TRP A 240 -18.56 -11.28 1.40
C TRP A 240 -17.95 -11.96 2.63
N GLU A 241 -17.75 -13.27 2.52
CA GLU A 241 -17.04 -14.07 3.52
C GLU A 241 -15.69 -14.50 2.93
N ALA A 242 -14.60 -14.11 3.59
CA ALA A 242 -13.27 -14.55 3.23
C ALA A 242 -12.47 -14.84 4.51
N GLU A 243 -12.09 -16.10 4.68
CA GLU A 243 -11.27 -16.52 5.82
C GLU A 243 -9.91 -15.79 5.78
N GLY A 244 -9.54 -15.19 6.90
CA GLY A 244 -8.26 -14.46 7.00
C GLY A 244 -8.19 -13.15 6.21
N ALA A 245 -9.32 -12.62 5.75
CA ALA A 245 -9.40 -11.32 5.08
C ALA A 245 -10.45 -10.40 5.70
N THR A 246 -10.20 -9.10 5.66
CA THR A 246 -11.13 -8.07 6.12
C THR A 246 -11.24 -6.94 5.11
N PHE A 247 -12.37 -6.25 5.11
CA PHE A 247 -12.56 -5.05 4.30
C PHE A 247 -12.23 -3.80 5.13
N LEU A 248 -11.31 -2.98 4.65
CA LEU A 248 -10.95 -1.69 5.24
C LEU A 248 -11.46 -0.57 4.33
N GLY A 249 -12.68 -0.08 4.60
CA GLY A 249 -13.31 0.99 3.84
C GLY A 249 -12.86 2.39 4.26
N PHE A 250 -12.84 3.31 3.29
CA PHE A 250 -12.63 4.75 3.54
C PHE A 250 -13.95 5.51 3.78
N PHE A 251 -15.07 4.85 3.48
CA PHE A 251 -16.42 5.37 3.66
C PHE A 251 -17.19 4.50 4.68
N PRO A 252 -18.23 5.03 5.33
CA PRO A 252 -19.15 4.23 6.13
C PRO A 252 -19.77 3.09 5.32
N ASP A 253 -20.04 1.95 5.96
CA ASP A 253 -20.73 0.83 5.34
C ASP A 253 -22.23 1.14 5.19
N ASP A 254 -22.72 1.18 3.95
CA ASP A 254 -24.15 1.39 3.63
C ASP A 254 -24.84 0.12 3.09
N VAL A 255 -24.09 -0.98 2.96
CA VAL A 255 -24.58 -2.27 2.45
C VAL A 255 -24.81 -3.29 3.56
N SER A 256 -24.34 -3.02 4.78
CA SER A 256 -24.82 -3.65 6.00
C SER A 256 -26.24 -3.17 6.27
N GLY A 257 -27.22 -3.93 5.78
CA GLY A 257 -28.64 -3.62 5.94
C GLY A 257 -29.02 -3.32 7.39
N SER A 258 -29.80 -2.25 7.55
CA SER A 258 -30.61 -1.92 8.71
C SER A 258 -31.22 -3.16 9.38
N GLY A 259 -30.68 -3.55 10.52
CA GLY A 259 -31.16 -4.69 11.30
C GLY A 259 -31.05 -4.43 12.79
N THR A 260 -31.92 -3.54 13.32
CA THR A 260 -32.76 -3.68 14.54
C THR A 260 -33.30 -2.31 14.95
N HIS A 261 -34.61 -2.10 14.75
CA HIS A 261 -35.45 -1.41 15.72
C HIS A 261 -36.01 -2.45 16.68
#